data_AF-H2AMK2-F1
#
_entry.id   AF-H2AMK2-F1
#
_cell.length_a   1.000
_cell.length_b   1.000
_cell.length_c   1.000
_cell.angle_alpha   90.00
_cell.angle_beta   90.00
_cell.angle_gamma   90.00
#
_symmetry.space_group_name_H-M   'P 1'
#
loop_
_entity.id
_entity.type
_entity.pdbx_description
1 polymer ?
#
loop_
_entity_poly.entity_id
_entity_poly.type
_entity_poly.pdbx_seq_one_letter_code
_entity_poly.pdbx_strand_id
1 'polypeptide(L)'
;MFKHMLPNSAAQRQKNASSKNLILSILNSTATKREAKEYLARYADDAGTTHHCLILIRSLHTFPADTLSHLADTLRRLRILGLRPVFILPPTDDRAIMNEQFDLLDSLLNNAHLQPIILRDGLTKTFNGTSASVLSTNSELFNNDGNKAYIPVIGPYIYDEKASTEYMATSLVDFMHDLCKNVELNIIKFYILNNNGGIPSTERNNRSHVFINLSQEFDFLSKNLRQQIENVEHVSNLIRSEGKRESNSQFDYLYLEDLRLKLHEHSEDLKLMDVVLSGLDTSTTGLITTVKAASLPSDKNNPLLYNLLTDRSLVSSSLPLFKRITNGEGYLKQEGPKEDGTESSHTIDPSDQENKDNATLVTTVLKKGIDINIFAESKLTTHNSIGLPALFQNKSDTGKYLDEKDKLNLLKMTDILEKGFLRKLNLEHYLNRINGKIASIIIIGDYEGIAILTYEGPSNDQFVYLDKFAVLPHLKGSLGISDIIFNLIFKRFPDEVIWRSRKDNVVNKWYFQRSVAVIDLSIDLSDNANSYNKSQVDSQFNLFYYGNRSDSLERLRKFAKYVRDIKPSWL
;
A
#
# COMPACT_ATOMS: atom_id res chain seq x y z
N MET A 1 -36.77 -14.98 43.82
CA MET A 1 -35.32 -14.71 43.63
C MET A 1 -34.88 -15.53 42.42
N PHE A 2 -34.31 -14.88 41.40
CA PHE A 2 -33.90 -15.43 40.09
C PHE A 2 -34.97 -15.76 39.04
N LYS A 3 -35.38 -14.73 38.30
CA LYS A 3 -35.79 -14.83 36.89
C LYS A 3 -35.57 -13.48 36.20
N HIS A 4 -34.32 -13.15 35.90
CA HIS A 4 -33.92 -12.14 34.90
C HIS A 4 -32.42 -12.23 34.68
N MET A 5 -31.99 -13.14 33.81
CA MET A 5 -30.77 -12.98 33.03
C MET A 5 -30.98 -13.67 31.69
N LEU A 6 -30.53 -13.01 30.63
CA LEU A 6 -30.71 -13.28 29.19
C LEU A 6 -31.93 -12.57 28.59
N PRO A 7 -31.65 -11.53 27.79
CA PRO A 7 -31.58 -11.77 26.35
C PRO A 7 -30.37 -11.06 25.72
N ASN A 8 -29.32 -11.81 25.34
CA ASN A 8 -28.17 -11.26 24.60
C ASN A 8 -27.51 -12.31 23.68
N SER A 9 -28.29 -13.14 22.97
CA SER A 9 -27.70 -14.29 22.26
C SER A 9 -28.15 -14.53 20.81
N ALA A 10 -29.21 -13.91 20.28
CA ALA A 10 -29.63 -14.14 18.89
C ALA A 10 -29.03 -13.10 17.92
N ALA A 11 -29.24 -11.81 18.19
CA ALA A 11 -28.74 -10.72 17.35
C ALA A 11 -27.20 -10.66 17.28
N GLN A 12 -26.52 -10.86 18.43
CA GLN A 12 -25.06 -10.93 18.49
C GLN A 12 -24.52 -12.12 17.66
N ARG A 13 -25.16 -13.29 17.75
CA ARG A 13 -24.76 -14.49 16.98
C ARG A 13 -24.99 -14.29 15.48
N GLN A 14 -26.07 -13.61 15.10
CA GLN A 14 -26.41 -13.36 13.70
C GLN A 14 -25.49 -12.29 13.07
N LYS A 15 -25.16 -11.22 13.82
CA LYS A 15 -24.16 -10.21 13.44
C LYS A 15 -22.77 -10.85 13.26
N ASN A 16 -22.36 -11.70 14.21
CA ASN A 16 -21.11 -12.45 14.12
C ASN A 16 -21.08 -13.42 12.93
N ALA A 17 -22.22 -14.03 12.57
CA ALA A 17 -22.33 -14.91 11.41
C ALA A 17 -22.27 -14.14 10.07
N SER A 18 -22.94 -13.00 9.96
CA SER A 18 -22.87 -12.16 8.75
C SER A 18 -21.49 -11.54 8.53
N SER A 19 -20.86 -11.04 9.60
CA SER A 19 -19.48 -10.54 9.52
C SER A 19 -18.54 -11.66 9.13
N LYS A 20 -18.68 -12.85 9.73
CA LYS A 20 -17.85 -14.01 9.37
C LYS A 20 -18.04 -14.45 7.92
N ASN A 21 -19.26 -14.42 7.38
CA ASN A 21 -19.53 -14.79 5.98
C ASN A 21 -18.99 -13.76 5.00
N LEU A 22 -19.12 -12.47 5.28
CA LEU A 22 -18.53 -11.39 4.47
C LEU A 22 -17.00 -11.41 4.52
N ILE A 23 -16.44 -11.64 5.70
CA ILE A 23 -15.01 -11.86 5.87
C ILE A 23 -14.60 -13.05 5.00
N LEU A 24 -15.26 -14.21 5.13
CA LEU A 24 -14.95 -15.39 4.32
C LEU A 24 -15.15 -15.17 2.80
N SER A 25 -16.14 -14.38 2.35
CA SER A 25 -16.35 -14.10 0.92
C SER A 25 -15.19 -13.31 0.31
N ILE A 26 -14.64 -12.34 1.05
CA ILE A 26 -13.51 -11.51 0.61
C ILE A 26 -12.18 -12.27 0.72
N LEU A 27 -12.08 -13.18 1.68
CA LEU A 27 -10.86 -13.94 1.93
C LEU A 27 -10.70 -15.14 1.01
N ASN A 28 -11.79 -15.82 0.65
CA ASN A 28 -11.71 -16.98 -0.24
C ASN A 28 -11.26 -16.59 -1.66
N SER A 29 -11.09 -15.32 -1.97
CA SER A 29 -10.81 -14.85 -3.31
C SER A 29 -9.42 -14.31 -3.60
N THR A 30 -8.69 -13.80 -2.60
CA THR A 30 -7.42 -13.08 -2.87
C THR A 30 -6.54 -12.94 -1.64
N ALA A 31 -7.12 -12.81 -0.45
CA ALA A 31 -6.38 -12.72 0.80
C ALA A 31 -6.11 -14.13 1.34
N THR A 32 -4.92 -14.41 1.84
CA THR A 32 -4.66 -15.73 2.42
C THR A 32 -5.61 -15.98 3.62
N LYS A 33 -6.00 -17.22 3.92
CA LYS A 33 -6.68 -17.60 5.20
C LYS A 33 -5.94 -17.09 6.46
N ARG A 34 -4.70 -16.62 6.29
CA ARG A 34 -3.86 -15.99 7.27
C ARG A 34 -4.17 -14.51 7.46
N GLU A 35 -4.26 -13.73 6.37
CA GLU A 35 -4.66 -12.31 6.40
C GLU A 35 -6.04 -12.12 7.03
N ALA A 36 -6.96 -13.04 6.72
CA ALA A 36 -8.22 -13.22 7.42
C ALA A 36 -8.13 -13.26 8.95
N LYS A 37 -7.27 -14.15 9.41
CA LYS A 37 -7.08 -14.47 10.82
C LYS A 37 -6.37 -13.33 11.52
N GLU A 38 -5.44 -12.66 10.83
CA GLU A 38 -4.79 -11.45 11.30
C GLU A 38 -5.76 -10.27 11.39
N TYR A 39 -6.61 -10.06 10.38
CA TYR A 39 -7.66 -9.04 10.42
C TYR A 39 -8.61 -9.29 11.59
N LEU A 40 -9.14 -10.51 11.71
CA LEU A 40 -9.98 -10.89 12.85
C LEU A 40 -9.24 -10.75 14.18
N ALA A 41 -7.94 -11.06 14.26
CA ALA A 41 -7.17 -10.87 15.49
C ALA A 41 -6.93 -9.39 15.84
N ARG A 42 -6.85 -8.49 14.85
CA ARG A 42 -6.65 -7.05 15.04
C ARG A 42 -7.96 -6.28 15.28
N TYR A 43 -9.04 -6.71 14.63
CA TYR A 43 -10.27 -5.92 14.48
C TYR A 43 -11.55 -6.65 14.92
N ALA A 44 -11.50 -7.92 15.35
CA ALA A 44 -12.65 -8.51 16.01
C ALA A 44 -12.91 -7.77 17.34
N ASP A 45 -14.19 -7.56 17.63
CA ASP A 45 -14.75 -6.85 18.80
C ASP A 45 -14.26 -7.34 20.19
N ASP A 46 -13.28 -8.25 20.28
CA ASP A 46 -12.74 -8.77 21.55
C ASP A 46 -11.74 -7.83 22.26
N ALA A 47 -11.35 -6.70 21.66
CA ALA A 47 -10.29 -5.82 22.20
C ALA A 47 -10.76 -4.57 22.98
N GLY A 48 -12.06 -4.27 23.03
CA GLY A 48 -12.57 -3.05 23.70
C GLY A 48 -12.16 -1.73 23.04
N THR A 49 -11.49 -1.78 21.88
CA THR A 49 -11.06 -0.61 21.09
C THR A 49 -11.94 -0.46 19.86
N THR A 50 -12.57 0.71 19.73
CA THR A 50 -13.34 1.07 18.55
C THR A 50 -12.39 1.58 17.46
N HIS A 51 -12.51 1.03 16.24
CA HIS A 51 -11.72 1.44 15.10
C HIS A 51 -12.51 2.37 14.20
N HIS A 52 -11.97 3.55 13.91
CA HIS A 52 -12.61 4.57 13.07
C HIS A 52 -11.91 4.71 11.72
N CYS A 53 -12.64 5.24 10.74
CA CYS A 53 -12.06 5.72 9.50
C CYS A 53 -12.63 7.08 9.12
N LEU A 54 -11.76 7.96 8.61
CA LEU A 54 -12.17 9.22 8.01
C LEU A 54 -12.53 8.97 6.55
N ILE A 55 -13.69 9.47 6.10
CA ILE A 55 -14.13 9.40 4.71
C ILE A 55 -14.44 10.82 4.23
N LEU A 56 -13.64 11.30 3.28
CA LEU A 56 -13.87 12.54 2.56
C LEU A 56 -14.45 12.19 1.18
N ILE A 57 -15.63 12.70 0.85
CA ILE A 57 -16.22 12.54 -0.48
C ILE A 57 -16.23 13.90 -1.17
N ARG A 58 -15.52 14.02 -2.29
CA ARG A 58 -15.52 15.24 -3.11
C ARG A 58 -16.76 15.28 -3.99
N SER A 59 -17.40 16.46 -4.04
CA SER A 59 -18.47 16.76 -5.01
C SER A 59 -19.59 15.71 -5.02
N LEU A 60 -20.12 15.37 -3.84
CA LEU A 60 -21.12 14.30 -3.65
C LEU A 60 -22.35 14.46 -4.58
N HIS A 61 -22.76 15.70 -4.85
CA HIS A 61 -23.88 16.06 -5.73
C HIS A 61 -23.66 15.70 -7.21
N THR A 62 -22.42 15.43 -7.64
CA THR A 62 -22.11 15.09 -9.04
C THR A 62 -22.37 13.63 -9.39
N PHE A 63 -22.64 12.77 -8.41
CA PHE A 63 -22.78 11.33 -8.64
C PHE A 63 -24.22 10.90 -8.90
N PRO A 64 -24.46 9.97 -9.85
CA PRO A 64 -25.78 9.40 -10.08
C PRO A 64 -26.30 8.63 -8.85
N ALA A 65 -27.62 8.65 -8.65
CA ALA A 65 -28.29 7.97 -7.53
C ALA A 65 -27.95 6.46 -7.45
N ASP A 66 -27.85 5.77 -8.59
CA ASP A 66 -27.48 4.35 -8.63
C ASP A 66 -26.07 4.10 -8.07
N THR A 67 -25.11 4.98 -8.38
CA THR A 67 -23.74 4.88 -7.84
C THR A 67 -23.76 5.09 -6.33
N LEU A 68 -24.52 6.08 -5.85
CA LEU A 68 -24.66 6.38 -4.43
C LEU A 68 -25.35 5.25 -3.65
N SER A 69 -26.34 4.56 -4.25
CA SER A 69 -26.96 3.37 -3.67
C SER A 69 -25.95 2.24 -3.47
N HIS A 70 -25.12 1.97 -4.47
CA HIS A 70 -24.07 0.95 -4.34
C HIS A 70 -22.96 1.36 -3.35
N LEU A 71 -22.65 2.66 -3.25
CA LEU A 71 -21.75 3.16 -2.21
C LEU A 71 -22.31 2.90 -0.81
N ALA A 72 -23.62 3.11 -0.61
CA ALA A 72 -24.30 2.83 0.65
C ALA A 72 -24.14 1.35 1.07
N ASP A 73 -24.22 0.40 0.13
CA ASP A 73 -23.95 -1.02 0.39
C ASP A 73 -22.49 -1.27 0.83
N THR A 74 -21.53 -0.57 0.22
CA THR A 74 -20.12 -0.64 0.65
C THR A 74 -19.92 -0.10 2.07
N LEU A 75 -20.54 1.03 2.41
CA LEU A 75 -20.46 1.62 3.75
C LEU A 75 -21.09 0.70 4.81
N ARG A 76 -22.22 0.08 4.49
CA ARG A 76 -22.85 -0.93 5.33
C ARG A 76 -21.90 -2.11 5.58
N ARG A 77 -21.20 -2.56 4.54
CA ARG A 77 -20.18 -3.64 4.66
C ARG A 77 -18.99 -3.22 5.52
N LEU A 78 -18.45 -2.01 5.36
CA LEU A 78 -17.40 -1.48 6.24
C LEU A 78 -17.84 -1.49 7.72
N ARG A 79 -19.09 -1.11 7.99
CA ARG A 79 -19.66 -1.17 9.34
C ARG A 79 -19.76 -2.59 9.90
N ILE A 80 -20.18 -3.56 9.07
CA ILE A 80 -20.26 -4.98 9.45
C ILE A 80 -18.87 -5.55 9.78
N LEU A 81 -17.82 -5.05 9.13
CA LEU A 81 -16.44 -5.42 9.39
C LEU A 81 -15.84 -4.78 10.66
N GLY A 82 -16.61 -3.93 11.36
CA GLY A 82 -16.19 -3.32 12.64
C GLY A 82 -15.64 -1.90 12.50
N LEU A 83 -15.52 -1.38 11.28
CA LEU A 83 -15.02 -0.02 11.03
C LEU A 83 -16.12 1.02 11.22
N ARG A 84 -15.85 2.10 11.96
CA ARG A 84 -16.78 3.21 12.18
C ARG A 84 -16.43 4.39 11.28
N PRO A 85 -17.23 4.70 10.24
CA PRO A 85 -16.94 5.84 9.39
C PRO A 85 -17.24 7.16 10.10
N VAL A 86 -16.40 8.14 9.82
CA VAL A 86 -16.54 9.55 10.17
C VAL A 86 -16.45 10.32 8.86
N PHE A 87 -17.53 10.99 8.48
CA PHE A 87 -17.60 11.70 7.20
C PHE A 87 -17.19 13.16 7.36
N ILE A 88 -16.47 13.66 6.36
CA ILE A 88 -16.08 15.07 6.27
C ILE A 88 -16.58 15.60 4.92
N LEU A 89 -17.24 16.75 4.94
CA LEU A 89 -17.60 17.48 3.73
C LEU A 89 -16.56 18.55 3.39
N PRO A 90 -16.09 18.65 2.14
CA PRO A 90 -15.14 19.68 1.73
C PRO A 90 -15.81 21.06 1.65
N PRO A 91 -15.09 22.16 1.95
CA PRO A 91 -15.64 23.52 1.80
C PRO A 91 -16.05 23.79 0.35
N THR A 92 -17.11 24.58 0.18
CA THR A 92 -17.66 24.98 -1.12
C THR A 92 -17.96 26.46 -1.16
N ASP A 93 -17.78 27.08 -2.32
CA ASP A 93 -18.07 28.51 -2.49
C ASP A 93 -19.57 28.83 -2.38
N ASP A 94 -20.45 27.83 -2.60
CA ASP A 94 -21.90 27.98 -2.56
C ASP A 94 -22.51 27.27 -1.34
N ARG A 95 -23.25 28.03 -0.50
CA ARG A 95 -23.96 27.50 0.68
C ARG A 95 -25.15 26.60 0.30
N ALA A 96 -25.78 26.81 -0.85
CA ALA A 96 -26.88 25.96 -1.31
C ALA A 96 -26.36 24.56 -1.65
N ILE A 97 -25.24 24.49 -2.37
CA ILE A 97 -24.54 23.22 -2.69
C ILE A 97 -24.10 22.51 -1.40
N MET A 98 -23.63 23.26 -0.39
CA MET A 98 -23.28 22.68 0.90
C MET A 98 -24.48 22.02 1.59
N ASN A 99 -25.63 22.69 1.65
CA ASN A 99 -26.85 22.11 2.24
C ASN A 99 -27.31 20.87 1.46
N GLU A 100 -27.28 20.91 0.13
CA GLU A 100 -27.59 19.76 -0.71
C GLU A 100 -26.66 18.57 -0.41
N GLN A 101 -25.37 18.81 -0.19
CA GLN A 101 -24.43 17.76 0.18
C GLN A 101 -24.72 17.14 1.55
N PHE A 102 -25.16 17.93 2.55
CA PHE A 102 -25.62 17.38 3.82
C PHE A 102 -26.84 16.46 3.63
N ASP A 103 -27.84 16.91 2.87
CA ASP A 103 -29.07 16.15 2.63
C ASP A 103 -28.80 14.85 1.85
N LEU A 104 -27.94 14.92 0.82
CA LEU A 104 -27.52 13.75 0.06
C LEU A 104 -26.75 12.74 0.92
N LEU A 105 -25.86 13.21 1.78
CA LEU A 105 -25.08 12.34 2.66
C LEU A 105 -25.97 11.71 3.75
N ASP A 106 -26.92 12.48 4.31
CA ASP A 106 -27.92 11.96 5.24
C ASP A 106 -28.75 10.84 4.60
N SER A 107 -29.28 11.08 3.39
CA SER A 107 -30.00 10.07 2.59
C SER A 107 -29.15 8.82 2.31
N LEU A 108 -27.90 9.01 1.91
CA LEU A 108 -26.96 7.93 1.62
C LEU A 108 -26.67 7.05 2.86
N LEU A 109 -26.50 7.67 4.02
CA LEU A 109 -26.25 6.97 5.28
C LEU A 109 -27.51 6.25 5.78
N ASN A 110 -28.68 6.86 5.64
CA ASN A 110 -29.96 6.22 5.94
C ASN A 110 -30.18 4.97 5.05
N ASN A 111 -29.85 5.05 3.76
CA ASN A 111 -29.90 3.91 2.83
C ASN A 111 -28.91 2.80 3.23
N ALA A 112 -27.76 3.15 3.82
CA ALA A 112 -26.81 2.20 4.39
C ALA A 112 -27.26 1.61 5.74
N HIS A 113 -28.42 2.01 6.27
CA HIS A 113 -28.91 1.75 7.63
C HIS A 113 -27.94 2.22 8.72
N LEU A 114 -27.27 3.33 8.45
CA LEU A 114 -26.42 4.05 9.39
C LEU A 114 -27.18 5.26 9.92
N GLN A 115 -26.96 5.61 11.18
CA GLN A 115 -27.65 6.75 11.80
C GLN A 115 -26.72 7.98 11.80
N PRO A 116 -26.85 8.90 10.84
CA PRO A 116 -26.02 10.09 10.80
C PRO A 116 -26.26 11.02 11.99
N ILE A 117 -25.20 11.71 12.43
CA ILE A 117 -25.28 12.88 13.30
C ILE A 117 -24.51 14.03 12.65
N ILE A 118 -25.22 15.10 12.31
CA ILE A 118 -24.63 16.25 11.62
C ILE A 118 -23.99 17.17 12.66
N LEU A 119 -22.69 17.41 12.49
CA LEU A 119 -21.86 18.32 13.27
C LEU A 119 -21.44 19.44 12.31
N ARG A 120 -22.18 20.55 12.30
CA ARG A 120 -21.91 21.66 11.37
C ARG A 120 -20.50 22.22 11.56
N ASP A 121 -20.16 22.53 12.80
CA ASP A 121 -18.83 23.02 13.17
C ASP A 121 -17.87 21.85 13.39
N GLY A 122 -16.89 21.71 12.50
CA GLY A 122 -15.80 20.76 12.69
C GLY A 122 -14.72 21.29 13.63
N LEU A 123 -14.54 22.61 13.66
CA LEU A 123 -13.55 23.29 14.48
C LEU A 123 -14.17 24.41 15.30
N THR A 124 -13.63 24.64 16.49
CA THR A 124 -13.90 25.81 17.31
C THR A 124 -12.60 26.57 17.53
N LYS A 125 -12.56 27.84 17.13
CA LYS A 125 -11.47 28.74 17.44
C LYS A 125 -11.73 29.36 18.81
N THR A 126 -10.92 28.95 19.77
CA THR A 126 -11.10 29.33 21.18
C THR A 126 -10.78 30.80 21.44
N PHE A 127 -11.20 31.33 22.59
CA PHE A 127 -10.80 32.67 23.06
C PHE A 127 -9.28 32.91 23.06
N ASN A 128 -8.49 31.84 23.25
CA ASN A 128 -7.02 31.90 23.26
C ASN A 128 -6.39 31.86 21.86
N GLY A 129 -7.22 31.76 20.81
CA GLY A 129 -6.78 31.67 19.43
C GLY A 129 -6.33 30.27 18.99
N THR A 130 -6.55 29.24 19.80
CA THR A 130 -6.26 27.84 19.41
C THR A 130 -7.45 27.21 18.72
N SER A 131 -7.20 26.30 17.78
CA SER A 131 -8.25 25.47 17.15
C SER A 131 -8.52 24.23 18.02
N ALA A 132 -9.77 24.02 18.41
CA ALA A 132 -10.28 22.81 19.03
C ALA A 132 -11.05 21.98 18.00
N SER A 133 -10.78 20.68 17.95
CA SER A 133 -11.39 19.75 16.98
C SER A 133 -12.58 19.02 17.58
N VAL A 134 -13.66 18.90 16.81
CA VAL A 134 -14.82 18.10 17.24
C VAL A 134 -14.45 16.62 17.45
N LEU A 135 -13.40 16.13 16.78
CA LEU A 135 -12.90 14.76 16.94
C LEU A 135 -12.27 14.52 18.32
N SER A 136 -11.67 15.56 18.92
CA SER A 136 -11.10 15.46 20.27
C SER A 136 -12.12 15.79 21.35
N THR A 137 -12.96 16.81 21.16
CA THR A 137 -13.94 17.23 22.18
C THR A 137 -15.10 16.25 22.37
N ASN A 138 -15.46 15.50 21.33
CA ASN A 138 -16.63 14.61 21.34
C ASN A 138 -16.23 13.13 21.20
N SER A 139 -15.00 12.76 21.59
CA SER A 139 -14.48 11.39 21.42
C SER A 139 -15.39 10.33 22.06
N GLU A 140 -15.98 10.62 23.22
CA GLU A 140 -16.94 9.74 23.92
C GLU A 140 -18.20 9.43 23.09
N LEU A 141 -18.72 10.43 22.34
CA LEU A 141 -19.90 10.27 21.49
C LEU A 141 -19.64 9.25 20.37
N PHE A 142 -18.42 9.24 19.84
CA PHE A 142 -18.03 8.39 18.71
C PHE A 142 -17.57 6.99 19.15
N ASN A 143 -17.05 6.88 20.37
CA ASN A 143 -16.61 5.62 20.97
C ASN A 143 -17.76 4.80 21.59
N ASN A 144 -18.95 5.38 21.74
CA ASN A 144 -20.06 4.72 22.43
C ASN A 144 -20.46 3.39 21.75
N ASP A 145 -20.44 2.30 22.52
CA ASP A 145 -20.54 0.91 22.04
C ASP A 145 -21.97 0.35 22.05
N GLY A 146 -22.95 1.21 22.36
CA GLY A 146 -24.36 0.84 22.35
C GLY A 146 -24.87 0.39 20.96
N ASN A 147 -25.97 -0.36 20.96
CA ASN A 147 -26.65 -0.89 19.75
C ASN A 147 -27.08 0.16 18.69
N LYS A 148 -26.83 1.46 18.93
CA LYS A 148 -27.05 2.58 18.02
C LYS A 148 -25.83 3.51 18.07
N ALA A 149 -24.78 3.17 17.34
CA ALA A 149 -23.64 4.07 17.19
C ALA A 149 -23.97 5.09 16.09
N TYR A 150 -23.93 6.37 16.43
CA TYR A 150 -24.11 7.46 15.47
C TYR A 150 -22.89 7.57 14.55
N ILE A 151 -23.13 7.94 13.30
CA ILE A 151 -22.11 8.18 12.27
C ILE A 151 -21.93 9.69 12.13
N PRO A 152 -20.81 10.27 12.60
CA PRO A 152 -20.60 11.71 12.50
C PRO A 152 -20.42 12.15 11.05
N VAL A 153 -21.11 13.24 10.71
CA VAL A 153 -20.99 13.99 9.47
C VAL A 153 -20.51 15.39 9.83
N ILE A 154 -19.23 15.67 9.57
CA ILE A 154 -18.55 16.89 9.97
C ILE A 154 -18.56 17.90 8.82
N GLY A 155 -19.13 19.07 9.08
CA GLY A 155 -19.12 20.21 8.18
C GLY A 155 -17.80 20.99 8.22
N PRO A 156 -17.45 21.69 7.13
CA PRO A 156 -16.22 22.48 7.05
C PRO A 156 -16.39 23.86 7.68
N TYR A 157 -17.13 23.97 8.77
CA TYR A 157 -17.36 25.24 9.47
C TYR A 157 -16.48 25.37 10.71
N ILE A 158 -16.15 26.64 10.99
CA ILE A 158 -15.33 27.06 12.12
C ILE A 158 -16.17 28.05 12.94
N TYR A 159 -16.39 27.72 14.21
CA TYR A 159 -17.02 28.62 15.17
C TYR A 159 -15.94 29.46 15.87
N ASP A 160 -16.00 30.79 15.78
CA ASP A 160 -15.10 31.70 16.51
C ASP A 160 -15.78 32.14 17.81
N GLU A 161 -15.27 31.69 18.97
CA GLU A 161 -15.84 32.01 20.28
C GLU A 161 -15.78 33.51 20.59
N LYS A 162 -14.70 34.18 20.17
CA LYS A 162 -14.47 35.59 20.47
C LYS A 162 -15.41 36.49 19.68
N ALA A 163 -15.65 36.15 18.41
CA ALA A 163 -16.58 36.87 17.56
C ALA A 163 -18.03 36.38 17.72
N SER A 164 -18.24 35.19 18.28
CA SER A 164 -19.53 34.49 18.32
C SER A 164 -20.14 34.32 16.91
N THR A 165 -19.30 33.98 15.93
CA THR A 165 -19.71 33.80 14.54
C THR A 165 -19.19 32.49 13.96
N GLU A 166 -19.98 31.89 13.09
CA GLU A 166 -19.60 30.74 12.27
C GLU A 166 -19.16 31.21 10.88
N TYR A 167 -18.09 30.61 10.35
CA TYR A 167 -17.68 30.79 8.96
C TYR A 167 -17.14 29.50 8.36
N MET A 168 -17.24 29.36 7.04
CA MET A 168 -16.71 28.18 6.35
C MET A 168 -15.20 28.30 6.17
N ALA A 169 -14.50 27.18 6.33
CA ALA A 169 -13.07 27.09 6.08
C ALA A 169 -12.74 27.45 4.63
N THR A 170 -11.65 28.19 4.43
CA THR A 170 -11.16 28.61 3.11
C THR A 170 -10.21 27.60 2.46
N SER A 171 -9.62 26.73 3.27
CA SER A 171 -8.62 25.74 2.86
C SER A 171 -8.98 24.40 3.50
N LEU A 172 -9.25 23.40 2.67
CA LEU A 172 -9.54 22.05 3.13
C LEU A 172 -8.32 21.43 3.81
N VAL A 173 -7.11 21.72 3.33
CA VAL A 173 -5.85 21.21 3.89
C VAL A 173 -5.65 21.73 5.31
N ASP A 174 -5.80 23.04 5.53
CA ASP A 174 -5.60 23.65 6.85
C ASP A 174 -6.70 23.22 7.83
N PHE A 175 -7.94 23.11 7.33
CA PHE A 175 -9.06 22.58 8.12
C PHE A 175 -8.78 21.15 8.58
N MET A 176 -8.36 20.26 7.68
CA MET A 176 -8.06 18.87 8.01
C MET A 176 -6.82 18.72 8.90
N HIS A 177 -5.81 19.60 8.73
CA HIS A 177 -4.66 19.69 9.64
C HIS A 177 -5.12 19.89 11.07
N ASP A 178 -5.93 20.92 11.31
CA ASP A 178 -6.39 21.28 12.65
C ASP A 178 -7.41 20.26 13.19
N LEU A 179 -8.25 19.69 12.31
CA LEU A 179 -9.22 18.66 12.69
C LEU A 179 -8.54 17.37 13.17
N CYS A 180 -7.44 16.96 12.52
CA CYS A 180 -6.72 15.73 12.84
C CYS A 180 -5.61 15.92 13.87
N LYS A 181 -5.41 17.14 14.38
CA LYS A 181 -4.38 17.43 15.37
C LYS A 181 -4.77 16.89 16.75
N ASN A 182 -3.91 16.05 17.34
CA ASN A 182 -4.09 15.47 18.68
C ASN A 182 -5.43 14.74 18.86
N VAL A 183 -5.85 13.98 17.86
CA VAL A 183 -7.10 13.20 17.92
C VAL A 183 -6.93 11.99 18.86
N GLU A 184 -7.87 11.83 19.77
CA GLU A 184 -7.92 10.68 20.70
C GLU A 184 -8.61 9.44 20.10
N LEU A 185 -9.34 9.62 18.99
CA LEU A 185 -9.97 8.52 18.27
C LEU A 185 -8.93 7.64 17.58
N ASN A 186 -9.10 6.33 17.71
CA ASN A 186 -8.29 5.34 17.01
C ASN A 186 -8.71 5.26 15.53
N ILE A 187 -8.21 6.20 14.74
CA ILE A 187 -8.44 6.30 13.30
C ILE A 187 -7.38 5.48 12.59
N ILE A 188 -7.78 4.37 11.97
CA ILE A 188 -6.86 3.44 11.30
C ILE A 188 -6.82 3.61 9.78
N LYS A 189 -7.81 4.33 9.20
CA LYS A 189 -7.94 4.53 7.76
C LYS A 189 -8.40 5.95 7.44
N PHE A 190 -7.86 6.50 6.35
CA PHE A 190 -8.34 7.75 5.75
C PHE A 190 -8.62 7.52 4.26
N TYR A 191 -9.87 7.70 3.85
CA TYR A 191 -10.33 7.48 2.49
C TYR A 191 -10.76 8.79 1.84
N ILE A 192 -10.21 9.07 0.66
CA ILE A 192 -10.66 10.15 -0.22
C ILE A 192 -11.35 9.50 -1.42
N LEU A 193 -12.63 9.84 -1.60
CA LEU A 193 -13.44 9.39 -2.72
C LEU A 193 -13.75 10.59 -3.63
N ASN A 194 -13.40 10.49 -4.91
CA ASN A 194 -13.54 11.59 -5.87
C ASN A 194 -13.96 11.07 -7.26
N ASN A 195 -13.96 11.95 -8.26
CA ASN A 195 -14.19 11.59 -9.67
C ASN A 195 -12.90 11.18 -10.39
N ASN A 196 -11.75 11.69 -9.94
CA ASN A 196 -10.49 11.66 -10.69
C ASN A 196 -9.62 10.44 -10.40
N GLY A 197 -9.80 9.79 -9.24
CA GLY A 197 -8.99 8.68 -8.76
C GLY A 197 -7.73 9.12 -7.99
N GLY A 198 -6.87 8.16 -7.71
CA GLY A 198 -5.61 8.37 -6.99
C GLY A 198 -4.54 9.11 -7.78
N ILE A 199 -3.46 9.47 -7.09
CA ILE A 199 -2.36 10.31 -7.59
C ILE A 199 -1.75 9.73 -8.88
N PRO A 200 -1.62 10.50 -9.96
CA PRO A 200 -1.10 9.99 -11.24
C PRO A 200 0.38 9.60 -11.15
N SER A 201 0.77 8.59 -11.93
CA SER A 201 2.15 8.09 -12.04
C SER A 201 2.60 8.04 -13.49
N THR A 202 3.76 8.64 -13.77
CA THR A 202 4.39 8.63 -15.10
C THR A 202 4.78 7.22 -15.53
N GLU A 203 5.24 6.38 -14.59
CA GLU A 203 5.59 4.97 -14.83
C GLU A 203 4.39 4.12 -15.28
N ARG A 204 3.16 4.63 -15.10
CA ARG A 204 1.92 3.90 -15.37
C ARG A 204 1.06 4.54 -16.45
N ASN A 205 1.68 5.27 -17.38
CA ASN A 205 0.99 6.02 -18.43
C ASN A 205 -0.08 6.98 -17.84
N ASN A 206 0.31 7.73 -16.80
CA ASN A 206 -0.54 8.70 -16.10
C ASN A 206 -1.75 8.10 -15.37
N ARG A 207 -1.77 6.77 -15.15
CA ARG A 207 -2.73 6.11 -14.25
C ARG A 207 -2.30 6.22 -12.80
N SER A 208 -3.18 5.87 -11.86
CA SER A 208 -2.90 6.04 -10.44
C SER A 208 -1.67 5.22 -9.98
N HIS A 209 -0.86 5.86 -9.16
CA HIS A 209 0.24 5.27 -8.41
C HIS A 209 -0.33 4.17 -7.50
N VAL A 210 0.33 3.02 -7.39
CA VAL A 210 -0.25 1.89 -6.63
C VAL A 210 -0.12 2.14 -5.12
N PHE A 211 1.09 2.46 -4.69
CA PHE A 211 1.45 2.70 -3.29
C PHE A 211 2.43 3.87 -3.21
N ILE A 212 2.24 4.80 -2.27
CA ILE A 212 3.13 5.95 -2.04
C ILE A 212 3.62 5.92 -0.59
N ASN A 213 4.93 5.99 -0.40
CA ASN A 213 5.54 6.27 0.91
C ASN A 213 5.79 7.78 1.04
N LEU A 214 4.94 8.49 1.76
CA LEU A 214 4.95 9.96 1.78
C LEU A 214 6.27 10.54 2.30
N SER A 215 6.88 9.91 3.32
CA SER A 215 8.18 10.34 3.86
C SER A 215 9.33 10.35 2.85
N GLN A 216 9.18 9.66 1.72
CA GLN A 216 10.21 9.56 0.67
C GLN A 216 9.79 10.19 -0.64
N GLU A 217 8.52 10.08 -1.02
CA GLU A 217 8.05 10.40 -2.37
C GLU A 217 7.26 11.72 -2.43
N PHE A 218 6.85 12.30 -1.30
CA PHE A 218 6.01 13.50 -1.26
C PHE A 218 6.60 14.69 -2.02
N ASP A 219 7.82 15.10 -1.70
CA ASP A 219 8.43 16.31 -2.29
C ASP A 219 8.58 16.19 -3.81
N PHE A 220 9.00 15.01 -4.28
CA PHE A 220 9.15 14.71 -5.69
C PHE A 220 7.80 14.76 -6.43
N LEU A 221 6.78 14.10 -5.89
CA LEU A 221 5.43 14.05 -6.48
C LEU A 221 4.76 15.43 -6.46
N SER A 222 4.89 16.17 -5.35
CA SER A 222 4.37 17.53 -5.19
C SER A 222 4.99 18.49 -6.21
N LYS A 223 6.31 18.42 -6.41
CA LYS A 223 7.01 19.19 -7.44
C LYS A 223 6.56 18.80 -8.85
N ASN A 224 6.42 17.50 -9.13
CA ASN A 224 6.00 17.02 -10.45
C ASN A 224 4.59 17.50 -10.81
N LEU A 225 3.62 17.38 -9.89
CA LEU A 225 2.26 17.88 -10.09
C LEU A 225 2.24 19.39 -10.31
N ARG A 226 3.02 20.15 -9.53
CA ARG A 226 3.12 21.60 -9.70
C ARG A 226 3.63 21.98 -11.08
N GLN A 227 4.68 21.31 -11.56
CA GLN A 227 5.22 21.55 -12.89
C GLN A 227 4.19 21.21 -13.99
N GLN A 228 3.40 20.15 -13.82
CA GLN A 228 2.32 19.83 -14.77
C GLN A 228 1.23 20.92 -14.79
N ILE A 229 0.83 21.44 -13.63
CA ILE A 229 -0.12 22.57 -13.52
C ILE A 229 0.42 23.80 -14.24
N GLU A 230 1.66 24.20 -13.96
CA GLU A 230 2.31 25.37 -14.59
C GLU A 230 2.38 25.22 -16.12
N ASN A 231 2.68 24.02 -16.61
CA ASN A 231 2.70 23.74 -18.05
C ASN A 231 1.31 23.89 -18.68
N VAL A 232 0.26 23.37 -18.05
CA VAL A 232 -1.13 23.48 -18.54
C VAL A 232 -1.59 24.93 -18.54
N GLU A 233 -1.28 25.70 -17.49
CA GLU A 233 -1.60 27.12 -17.40
C GLU A 233 -0.89 27.93 -18.49
N HIS A 234 0.39 27.63 -18.76
CA HIS A 234 1.14 28.27 -19.83
C HIS A 234 0.51 28.01 -21.20
N VAL A 235 0.18 26.75 -21.51
CA VAL A 235 -0.48 26.39 -22.79
C VAL A 235 -1.86 27.04 -22.91
N SER A 236 -2.64 27.05 -21.83
CA SER A 236 -3.95 27.71 -21.79
C SER A 236 -3.84 29.21 -22.08
N ASN A 237 -2.83 29.88 -21.52
CA ASN A 237 -2.57 31.29 -21.77
C ASN A 237 -2.09 31.58 -23.21
N LEU A 238 -1.27 30.71 -23.80
CA LEU A 238 -0.87 30.82 -25.21
C LEU A 238 -2.10 30.77 -26.12
N ILE A 239 -2.98 29.77 -25.94
CA ILE A 239 -4.20 29.62 -26.74
C ILE A 239 -5.13 30.84 -26.59
N ARG A 240 -5.24 31.41 -25.38
CA ARG A 240 -6.00 32.65 -25.15
C ARG A 240 -5.39 33.84 -25.90
N SER A 241 -4.06 33.92 -25.96
CA SER A 241 -3.34 35.03 -26.60
C SER A 241 -3.37 34.96 -28.14
N GLU A 242 -3.45 33.76 -28.73
CA GLU A 242 -3.41 33.56 -30.19
C GLU A 242 -4.75 33.83 -30.92
N GLY A 243 -5.83 34.11 -30.19
CA GLY A 243 -7.03 34.77 -30.74
C GLY A 243 -7.82 34.02 -31.83
N LYS A 244 -8.92 33.37 -31.44
CA LYS A 244 -10.15 33.08 -32.21
C LYS A 244 -10.02 33.02 -33.74
N ARG A 245 -9.73 31.86 -34.35
CA ARG A 245 -10.13 31.59 -35.76
C ARG A 245 -10.66 30.21 -36.10
N GLU A 246 -10.67 29.22 -35.20
CA GLU A 246 -11.20 27.89 -35.55
C GLU A 246 -11.99 27.28 -34.39
N SER A 247 -13.12 26.61 -34.72
CA SER A 247 -13.99 25.92 -33.76
C SER A 247 -13.27 24.85 -32.93
N ASN A 248 -12.09 24.38 -33.37
CA ASN A 248 -11.27 23.41 -32.67
C ASN A 248 -10.63 23.99 -31.39
N SER A 249 -10.30 25.29 -31.33
CA SER A 249 -9.60 25.88 -30.18
C SER A 249 -10.46 25.99 -28.92
N GLN A 250 -11.79 25.97 -29.04
CA GLN A 250 -12.69 25.99 -27.89
C GLN A 250 -12.74 24.62 -27.19
N PHE A 251 -12.69 23.52 -27.94
CA PHE A 251 -12.62 22.17 -27.38
C PHE A 251 -11.28 21.95 -26.67
N ASP A 252 -10.18 22.41 -27.27
CA ASP A 252 -8.85 22.33 -26.66
C ASP A 252 -8.79 23.10 -25.33
N TYR A 253 -9.41 24.28 -25.27
CA TYR A 253 -9.46 25.07 -24.05
C TYR A 253 -10.28 24.40 -22.94
N LEU A 254 -11.46 23.86 -23.26
CA LEU A 254 -12.29 23.14 -22.27
C LEU A 254 -11.58 21.91 -21.72
N TYR A 255 -10.89 21.16 -22.59
CA TYR A 255 -10.08 20.02 -22.18
C TYR A 255 -8.92 20.42 -21.26
N LEU A 256 -8.21 21.52 -21.58
CA LEU A 256 -7.12 22.01 -20.74
C LEU A 256 -7.61 22.50 -19.38
N GLU A 257 -8.79 23.11 -19.32
CA GLU A 257 -9.39 23.56 -18.06
C GLU A 257 -9.81 22.36 -17.18
N ASP A 258 -10.42 21.32 -17.77
CA ASP A 258 -10.72 20.07 -17.06
C ASP A 258 -9.43 19.41 -16.52
N LEU A 259 -8.40 19.32 -17.37
CA LEU A 259 -7.10 18.79 -16.96
C LEU A 259 -6.46 19.62 -15.83
N ARG A 260 -6.58 20.95 -15.89
CA ARG A 260 -6.08 21.86 -14.86
C ARG A 260 -6.78 21.59 -13.52
N LEU A 261 -8.11 21.54 -13.52
CA LEU A 261 -8.92 21.25 -12.32
C LEU A 261 -8.56 19.88 -11.72
N LYS A 262 -8.42 18.86 -12.57
CA LYS A 262 -8.00 17.52 -12.16
C LYS A 262 -6.61 17.51 -11.52
N LEU A 263 -5.64 18.20 -12.10
CA LEU A 263 -4.28 18.29 -11.54
C LEU A 263 -4.25 19.04 -10.20
N HIS A 264 -5.04 20.11 -10.06
CA HIS A 264 -5.20 20.79 -8.77
C HIS A 264 -5.80 19.89 -7.71
N GLU A 265 -6.85 19.12 -8.04
CA GLU A 265 -7.46 18.17 -7.10
C GLU A 265 -6.45 17.09 -6.68
N HIS A 266 -5.68 16.52 -7.61
CA HIS A 266 -4.60 15.58 -7.28
C HIS A 266 -3.52 16.20 -6.38
N SER A 267 -3.16 17.46 -6.62
CA SER A 267 -2.20 18.19 -5.77
C SER A 267 -2.74 18.43 -4.35
N GLU A 268 -4.02 18.79 -4.23
CA GLU A 268 -4.68 18.96 -2.94
C GLU A 268 -4.82 17.63 -2.20
N ASP A 269 -5.24 16.56 -2.87
CA ASP A 269 -5.37 15.21 -2.28
C ASP A 269 -4.03 14.67 -1.77
N LEU A 270 -2.92 14.92 -2.48
CA LEU A 270 -1.59 14.56 -2.02
C LEU A 270 -1.21 15.30 -0.73
N LYS A 271 -1.50 16.61 -0.67
CA LYS A 271 -1.26 17.44 0.53
C LYS A 271 -2.15 17.02 1.70
N LEU A 272 -3.42 16.72 1.44
CA LEU A 272 -4.36 16.22 2.45
C LEU A 272 -3.87 14.92 3.05
N MET A 273 -3.44 13.97 2.22
CA MET A 273 -2.88 12.71 2.71
C MET A 273 -1.64 12.93 3.56
N ASP A 274 -0.73 13.83 3.17
CA ASP A 274 0.45 14.13 3.98
C ASP A 274 0.10 14.75 5.33
N VAL A 275 -0.76 15.77 5.33
CA VAL A 275 -1.19 16.48 6.54
C VAL A 275 -1.95 15.56 7.49
N VAL A 276 -2.97 14.85 7.00
CA VAL A 276 -3.83 14.00 7.83
C VAL A 276 -3.04 12.82 8.38
N LEU A 277 -2.27 12.10 7.55
CA LEU A 277 -1.50 10.96 8.04
C LEU A 277 -0.32 11.37 8.93
N SER A 278 0.11 12.64 8.92
CA SER A 278 1.08 13.16 9.90
C SER A 278 0.47 13.38 11.27
N GLY A 279 -0.83 13.70 11.34
CA GLY A 279 -1.54 13.95 12.59
C GLY A 279 -2.08 12.68 13.27
N LEU A 280 -2.05 11.54 12.57
CA LEU A 280 -2.57 10.25 13.02
C LEU A 280 -1.45 9.25 13.32
N ASP A 281 -1.81 8.08 13.85
CA ASP A 281 -0.86 7.00 14.15
C ASP A 281 -0.13 6.51 12.89
N THR A 282 1.12 6.11 13.04
CA THR A 282 1.97 5.61 11.92
C THR A 282 1.43 4.35 11.26
N SER A 283 0.55 3.62 11.94
CA SER A 283 -0.14 2.44 11.39
C SER A 283 -1.27 2.79 10.43
N THR A 284 -1.75 4.05 10.46
CA THR A 284 -2.86 4.55 9.64
C THR A 284 -2.53 4.46 8.17
N THR A 285 -3.51 4.01 7.38
CA THR A 285 -3.37 3.89 5.93
C THR A 285 -4.33 4.80 5.19
N GLY A 286 -3.79 5.58 4.26
CA GLY A 286 -4.56 6.40 3.33
C GLY A 286 -4.92 5.63 2.07
N LEU A 287 -6.09 5.92 1.48
CA LEU A 287 -6.46 5.44 0.16
C LEU A 287 -7.26 6.51 -0.60
N ILE A 288 -6.85 6.76 -1.83
CA ILE A 288 -7.57 7.63 -2.78
C ILE A 288 -8.11 6.75 -3.91
N THR A 289 -9.39 6.86 -4.21
CA THR A 289 -10.02 6.13 -5.31
C THR A 289 -11.26 6.86 -5.82
N THR A 290 -11.82 6.40 -6.94
CA THR A 290 -13.07 6.96 -7.44
C THR A 290 -14.27 6.44 -6.66
N VAL A 291 -15.33 7.24 -6.56
CA VAL A 291 -16.60 6.75 -5.99
C VAL A 291 -17.13 5.55 -6.77
N LYS A 292 -16.97 5.53 -8.10
CA LYS A 292 -17.34 4.37 -8.94
C LYS A 292 -16.61 3.10 -8.53
N ALA A 293 -15.29 3.16 -8.29
CA ALA A 293 -14.52 2.01 -7.83
C ALA A 293 -14.90 1.57 -6.40
N ALA A 294 -15.14 2.53 -5.50
CA ALA A 294 -15.63 2.28 -4.14
C ALA A 294 -17.06 1.73 -4.09
N SER A 295 -17.82 1.87 -5.17
CA SER A 295 -19.20 1.39 -5.31
C SER A 295 -19.29 0.02 -6.00
N LEU A 296 -18.17 -0.64 -6.28
CA LEU A 296 -18.21 -1.96 -6.91
C LEU A 296 -18.93 -2.99 -6.01
N PRO A 297 -19.87 -3.77 -6.56
CA PRO A 297 -20.64 -4.75 -5.80
C PRO A 297 -19.77 -5.94 -5.36
N SER A 298 -18.78 -6.30 -6.17
CA SER A 298 -17.83 -7.38 -5.88
C SER A 298 -16.88 -6.96 -4.76
N ASP A 299 -16.96 -7.63 -3.62
CA ASP A 299 -16.11 -7.33 -2.48
C ASP A 299 -14.60 -7.54 -2.78
N LYS A 300 -14.29 -8.38 -3.79
CA LYS A 300 -12.92 -8.69 -4.24
C LYS A 300 -12.25 -7.52 -4.96
N ASN A 301 -13.07 -6.74 -5.64
CA ASN A 301 -12.64 -5.67 -6.53
C ASN A 301 -12.90 -4.29 -5.91
N ASN A 302 -13.60 -4.24 -4.79
CA ASN A 302 -13.82 -3.02 -4.05
C ASN A 302 -12.54 -2.63 -3.29
N PRO A 303 -11.88 -1.51 -3.65
CA PRO A 303 -10.61 -1.11 -3.07
C PRO A 303 -10.70 -0.81 -1.57
N LEU A 304 -11.85 -0.33 -1.07
CA LEU A 304 -12.03 0.00 0.35
C LEU A 304 -12.07 -1.27 1.19
N LEU A 305 -12.92 -2.22 0.81
CA LEU A 305 -13.07 -3.50 1.52
C LEU A 305 -11.79 -4.33 1.45
N TYR A 306 -11.16 -4.36 0.27
CA TYR A 306 -9.89 -5.06 0.10
C TYR A 306 -8.78 -4.44 0.97
N ASN A 307 -8.65 -3.11 0.98
CA ASN A 307 -7.62 -2.43 1.78
C ASN A 307 -7.87 -2.55 3.29
N LEU A 308 -9.13 -2.55 3.73
CA LEU A 308 -9.46 -2.77 5.13
C LEU A 308 -8.94 -4.13 5.60
N LEU A 309 -9.16 -5.19 4.81
CA LEU A 309 -8.82 -6.56 5.20
C LEU A 309 -7.34 -6.92 5.03
N THR A 310 -6.68 -6.36 4.02
CA THR A 310 -5.32 -6.77 3.62
C THR A 310 -4.25 -5.73 3.90
N ASP A 311 -4.64 -4.49 4.20
CA ASP A 311 -3.76 -3.32 4.26
C ASP A 311 -2.98 -3.05 2.97
N ARG A 312 -3.54 -3.48 1.82
CA ARG A 312 -2.90 -3.41 0.49
C ARG A 312 -3.78 -2.77 -0.55
N SER A 313 -3.17 -2.44 -1.68
CA SER A 313 -3.84 -2.12 -2.94
C SER A 313 -4.28 -3.41 -3.66
N LEU A 314 -5.32 -3.32 -4.49
CA LEU A 314 -5.86 -4.44 -5.30
C LEU A 314 -4.81 -5.11 -6.20
N VAL A 315 -3.81 -4.34 -6.61
CA VAL A 315 -2.63 -4.82 -7.37
C VAL A 315 -1.38 -4.49 -6.56
N SER A 316 -0.41 -5.39 -6.61
CA SER A 316 0.87 -5.20 -5.93
C SER A 316 1.74 -4.16 -6.66
N SER A 317 2.40 -3.29 -5.88
CA SER A 317 3.26 -2.23 -6.41
C SER A 317 4.56 -2.75 -7.03
N SER A 318 4.97 -3.98 -6.70
CA SER A 318 6.22 -4.59 -7.17
C SER A 318 6.08 -5.50 -8.38
N LEU A 319 4.88 -5.57 -8.97
CA LEU A 319 4.68 -6.31 -10.20
C LEU A 319 5.35 -5.58 -11.38
N PRO A 320 6.26 -6.25 -12.12
CA PRO A 320 6.97 -5.62 -13.22
C PRO A 320 6.04 -5.13 -14.34
N LEU A 321 6.41 -4.01 -14.96
CA LEU A 321 5.63 -3.35 -16.02
C LEU A 321 5.46 -4.22 -17.28
N PHE A 322 6.46 -5.03 -17.63
CA PHE A 322 6.45 -5.84 -18.87
C PHE A 322 5.36 -6.91 -18.89
N LYS A 323 4.84 -7.35 -17.74
CA LYS A 323 3.70 -8.28 -17.68
C LYS A 323 2.35 -7.59 -17.86
N ARG A 324 2.32 -6.26 -17.97
CA ARG A 324 1.10 -5.47 -18.14
C ARG A 324 0.91 -4.90 -19.55
N ILE A 325 1.93 -5.00 -20.41
CA ILE A 325 1.85 -4.56 -21.80
C ILE A 325 1.65 -5.78 -22.70
N THR A 326 0.43 -6.34 -22.67
CA THR A 326 -0.14 -6.97 -23.86
C THR A 326 -1.42 -6.20 -24.17
N ASN A 327 -1.33 -5.39 -25.24
CA ASN A 327 -2.45 -4.66 -25.81
C ASN A 327 -3.57 -5.65 -26.16
N GLY A 328 -4.74 -5.57 -25.50
CA GLY A 328 -6.03 -6.03 -26.00
C GLY A 328 -6.24 -7.52 -26.34
N GLU A 329 -5.19 -8.32 -26.48
CA GLU A 329 -5.23 -9.72 -26.88
C GLU A 329 -4.08 -10.45 -26.18
N GLY A 330 -4.42 -11.43 -25.34
CA GLY A 330 -3.43 -12.31 -24.72
C GLY A 330 -3.50 -12.36 -23.20
N TYR A 331 -4.55 -13.02 -22.71
CA TYR A 331 -4.58 -13.63 -21.39
C TYR A 331 -3.42 -14.63 -21.27
N LEU A 332 -2.43 -14.34 -20.43
CA LEU A 332 -1.64 -15.41 -19.84
C LEU A 332 -2.34 -15.81 -18.54
N LYS A 333 -3.03 -16.96 -18.60
CA LYS A 333 -3.52 -17.66 -17.41
C LYS A 333 -2.40 -17.71 -16.37
N GLN A 334 -2.78 -17.53 -15.10
CA GLN A 334 -1.95 -17.88 -13.97
C GLN A 334 -1.75 -19.41 -13.93
N GLU A 335 -0.95 -19.96 -14.84
CA GLU A 335 -0.48 -21.34 -14.75
C GLU A 335 0.84 -21.32 -13.98
N GLY A 336 0.74 -21.61 -12.67
CA GLY A 336 1.89 -22.11 -11.93
C GLY A 336 2.28 -23.51 -12.43
N PRO A 337 3.40 -24.07 -11.95
CA PRO A 337 3.74 -25.46 -12.23
C PRO A 337 2.55 -26.35 -11.83
N LYS A 338 2.11 -27.21 -12.75
CA LYS A 338 1.01 -28.16 -12.52
C LYS A 338 1.39 -29.09 -11.36
N GLU A 339 0.74 -28.94 -10.23
CA GLU A 339 0.64 -30.00 -9.22
C GLU A 339 -0.58 -30.85 -9.56
N ASP A 340 -0.40 -32.18 -9.54
CA ASP A 340 -1.46 -33.16 -9.78
C ASP A 340 -2.65 -32.91 -8.86
N GLY A 341 -3.83 -32.77 -9.47
CA GLY A 341 -5.12 -33.04 -8.84
C GLY A 341 -5.58 -32.07 -7.75
N THR A 342 -6.00 -30.86 -8.12
CA THR A 342 -7.24 -30.21 -7.62
C THR A 342 -7.37 -28.83 -8.27
N GLU A 343 -7.77 -28.79 -9.54
CA GLU A 343 -8.21 -27.53 -10.17
C GLU A 343 -9.53 -27.09 -9.52
N SER A 344 -9.48 -26.03 -8.69
CA SER A 344 -10.66 -25.19 -8.49
C SER A 344 -10.69 -24.19 -9.63
N SER A 345 -11.23 -24.61 -10.77
CA SER A 345 -11.55 -23.72 -11.89
C SER A 345 -12.69 -22.77 -11.46
N HIS A 346 -12.36 -21.70 -10.76
CA HIS A 346 -13.28 -20.57 -10.65
C HIS A 346 -13.30 -19.86 -12.00
N THR A 347 -14.34 -20.11 -12.79
CA THR A 347 -14.70 -19.29 -13.95
C THR A 347 -15.00 -17.88 -13.42
N ILE A 348 -14.06 -16.96 -13.57
CA ILE A 348 -14.24 -15.54 -13.23
C ILE A 348 -15.07 -14.93 -14.37
N ASP A 349 -16.17 -14.26 -14.02
CA ASP A 349 -17.00 -13.52 -14.99
C ASP A 349 -16.16 -12.44 -15.70
N PRO A 350 -16.14 -12.36 -17.04
CA PRO A 350 -15.45 -11.30 -17.78
C PRO A 350 -15.75 -9.89 -17.27
N SER A 351 -16.98 -9.60 -16.81
CA SER A 351 -17.33 -8.29 -16.25
C SER A 351 -16.64 -8.01 -14.91
N ASP A 352 -16.41 -9.04 -14.10
CA ASP A 352 -15.69 -8.90 -12.83
C ASP A 352 -14.21 -8.58 -13.05
N GLN A 353 -13.61 -9.10 -14.11
CA GLN A 353 -12.21 -8.83 -14.45
C GLN A 353 -12.02 -7.40 -14.95
N GLU A 354 -12.91 -6.91 -15.83
CA GLU A 354 -12.89 -5.53 -16.32
C GLU A 354 -13.09 -4.51 -15.18
N ASN A 355 -14.04 -4.78 -14.27
CA ASN A 355 -14.27 -3.95 -13.09
C ASN A 355 -13.05 -3.90 -12.17
N LYS A 356 -12.38 -5.05 -11.97
CA LYS A 356 -11.14 -5.12 -11.20
C LYS A 356 -10.05 -4.28 -11.85
N ASP A 357 -9.85 -4.46 -13.15
CA ASP A 357 -8.81 -3.75 -13.88
C ASP A 357 -9.04 -2.25 -13.78
N ASN A 358 -10.27 -1.78 -14.00
CA ASN A 358 -10.63 -0.37 -13.82
C ASN A 358 -10.31 0.16 -12.40
N ALA A 359 -10.72 -0.54 -11.33
CA ALA A 359 -10.44 -0.12 -9.96
C ALA A 359 -8.94 -0.07 -9.65
N THR A 360 -8.14 -0.97 -10.21
CA THR A 360 -6.68 -1.02 -9.99
C THR A 360 -5.91 0.08 -10.70
N LEU A 361 -6.52 0.70 -11.72
CA LEU A 361 -5.91 1.79 -12.49
C LEU A 361 -6.20 3.17 -11.89
N VAL A 362 -7.19 3.27 -10.98
CA VAL A 362 -7.66 4.53 -10.39
C VAL A 362 -7.46 4.63 -8.87
N THR A 363 -6.81 3.63 -8.25
CA THR A 363 -6.62 3.58 -6.78
C THR A 363 -5.17 3.77 -6.40
N THR A 364 -4.93 4.63 -5.40
CA THR A 364 -3.63 4.82 -4.75
C THR A 364 -3.74 4.60 -3.25
N VAL A 365 -2.84 3.77 -2.71
CA VAL A 365 -2.68 3.58 -1.25
C VAL A 365 -1.49 4.40 -0.77
N LEU A 366 -1.60 5.03 0.40
CA LEU A 366 -0.56 5.89 0.96
C LEU A 366 -0.28 5.53 2.43
N LYS A 367 0.96 5.69 2.85
CA LYS A 367 1.36 5.71 4.26
C LYS A 367 2.24 6.92 4.55
N LYS A 368 2.14 7.45 5.79
CA LYS A 368 2.93 8.63 6.18
C LYS A 368 4.42 8.38 6.05
N GLY A 369 4.87 7.25 6.55
CA GLY A 369 6.28 6.89 6.52
C GLY A 369 6.43 5.43 6.86
N ILE A 370 7.20 4.74 6.02
CA ILE A 370 7.81 3.47 6.37
C ILE A 370 9.30 3.76 6.48
N ASP A 371 9.90 3.41 7.61
CA ASP A 371 11.32 3.60 7.83
C ASP A 371 12.10 2.64 6.92
N ILE A 372 13.00 3.18 6.11
CA ILE A 372 13.80 2.41 5.16
C ILE A 372 15.25 2.80 5.35
N ASN A 373 16.06 1.83 5.80
CA ASN A 373 17.50 1.99 5.93
C ASN A 373 18.18 1.16 4.85
N ILE A 374 18.98 1.81 4.01
CA ILE A 374 19.72 1.16 2.93
C ILE A 374 21.21 1.31 3.20
N PHE A 375 21.87 0.18 3.41
CA PHE A 375 23.31 0.07 3.56
C PHE A 375 23.90 -0.36 2.23
N ALA A 376 24.99 0.29 1.81
CA ALA A 376 25.62 0.10 0.50
C ALA A 376 27.11 -0.25 0.61
N GLU A 377 27.62 -0.32 1.84
CA GLU A 377 29.00 -0.63 2.13
C GLU A 377 29.29 -2.09 1.82
N SER A 378 30.31 -2.33 0.99
CA SER A 378 30.71 -3.69 0.64
C SER A 378 31.26 -4.47 1.84
N LYS A 379 31.85 -3.76 2.82
CA LYS A 379 32.46 -4.33 4.02
C LYS A 379 31.76 -3.85 5.30
N LEU A 380 31.54 -4.80 6.21
CA LEU A 380 31.09 -4.56 7.58
C LEU A 380 32.30 -4.38 8.50
N THR A 381 32.26 -3.30 9.28
CA THR A 381 33.31 -2.84 10.20
C THR A 381 32.68 -2.41 11.51
N THR A 382 33.48 -2.18 12.55
CA THR A 382 32.99 -1.66 13.85
C THR A 382 32.41 -0.24 13.76
N HIS A 383 32.73 0.50 12.69
CA HIS A 383 32.25 1.86 12.47
C HIS A 383 30.85 1.92 11.86
N ASN A 384 30.47 0.91 11.06
CA ASN A 384 29.19 0.86 10.36
C ASN A 384 28.25 -0.26 10.84
N SER A 385 28.66 -1.07 11.82
CA SER A 385 27.85 -2.17 12.35
C SER A 385 27.92 -2.31 13.87
N ILE A 386 26.85 -2.83 14.45
CA ILE A 386 26.70 -3.17 15.87
C ILE A 386 26.62 -4.68 16.00
N GLY A 387 27.35 -5.26 16.96
CA GLY A 387 27.35 -6.71 17.20
C GLY A 387 28.24 -7.51 16.25
N LEU A 388 29.26 -6.88 15.66
CA LEU A 388 30.23 -7.57 14.78
C LEU A 388 31.09 -8.56 15.60
N PRO A 389 31.18 -9.85 15.22
CA PRO A 389 32.00 -10.81 15.95
C PRO A 389 33.49 -10.43 15.95
N ALA A 390 34.21 -10.77 17.00
CA ALA A 390 35.61 -10.38 17.22
C ALA A 390 36.53 -10.74 16.03
N LEU A 391 36.26 -11.85 15.34
CA LEU A 391 37.01 -12.29 14.15
C LEU A 391 36.99 -11.29 12.99
N PHE A 392 35.98 -10.43 12.92
CA PHE A 392 35.79 -9.44 11.85
C PHE A 392 36.14 -8.02 12.28
N GLN A 393 36.59 -7.81 13.53
CA GLN A 393 36.96 -6.49 14.03
C GLN A 393 38.42 -6.18 13.68
N ASN A 394 38.65 -5.32 12.69
CA ASN A 394 39.99 -4.83 12.37
C ASN A 394 40.30 -3.52 13.10
N LYS A 395 41.41 -3.50 13.84
CA LYS A 395 41.88 -2.30 14.55
C LYS A 395 42.39 -1.20 13.60
N SER A 396 42.62 -1.52 12.33
CA SER A 396 43.09 -0.61 11.29
C SER A 396 41.97 0.00 10.43
N ASP A 397 40.70 -0.32 10.72
CA ASP A 397 39.59 0.23 9.94
C ASP A 397 39.49 1.75 10.18
N THR A 398 39.77 2.53 9.15
CA THR A 398 39.60 3.98 9.12
C THR A 398 38.22 4.30 8.54
N GLY A 399 37.21 4.41 9.41
CA GLY A 399 35.86 4.79 9.03
C GLY A 399 35.39 6.02 9.80
N LYS A 400 34.48 6.79 9.22
CA LYS A 400 33.73 7.80 9.98
C LYS A 400 32.81 7.06 10.95
N TYR A 401 32.87 7.40 12.24
CA TYR A 401 31.90 6.88 13.19
C TYR A 401 30.51 7.35 12.78
N LEU A 402 29.64 6.39 12.43
CA LEU A 402 28.22 6.63 12.22
C LEU A 402 27.51 6.69 13.57
N ASP A 403 26.41 7.45 13.64
CA ASP A 403 25.51 7.39 14.78
C ASP A 403 24.95 5.95 14.90
N GLU A 404 24.60 5.50 16.11
CA GLU A 404 24.12 4.13 16.32
C GLU A 404 22.88 3.79 15.47
N LYS A 405 22.02 4.78 15.21
CA LYS A 405 20.83 4.66 14.34
C LYS A 405 21.18 4.35 12.87
N ASP A 406 22.35 4.78 12.42
CA ASP A 406 22.83 4.66 11.04
C ASP A 406 23.76 3.44 10.88
N LYS A 407 23.92 2.62 11.93
CA LYS A 407 24.70 1.37 11.89
C LYS A 407 23.81 0.16 11.66
N LEU A 408 24.33 -0.82 10.91
CA LEU A 408 23.70 -2.12 10.77
C LEU A 408 23.80 -2.91 12.08
N ASN A 409 22.67 -3.22 12.69
CA ASN A 409 22.59 -4.04 13.90
C ASN A 409 22.52 -5.52 13.53
N LEU A 410 23.65 -6.22 13.68
CA LEU A 410 23.79 -7.64 13.33
C LEU A 410 23.02 -8.56 14.27
N LEU A 411 22.72 -8.13 15.51
CA LEU A 411 21.89 -8.89 16.43
C LEU A 411 20.44 -8.91 15.95
N LYS A 412 19.89 -7.75 15.62
CA LYS A 412 18.53 -7.64 15.04
C LYS A 412 18.45 -8.30 13.67
N MET A 413 19.48 -8.14 12.83
CA MET A 413 19.59 -8.84 11.54
C MET A 413 19.51 -10.35 11.71
N THR A 414 20.25 -10.90 12.67
CA THR A 414 20.23 -12.34 12.93
C THR A 414 18.85 -12.78 13.42
N ASP A 415 18.25 -12.05 14.35
CA ASP A 415 16.92 -12.36 14.89
C ASP A 415 15.82 -12.41 13.81
N ILE A 416 15.73 -11.41 12.91
CA ILE A 416 14.75 -11.45 11.81
C ILE A 416 15.00 -12.63 10.85
N LEU A 417 16.27 -12.95 10.56
CA LEU A 417 16.59 -14.08 9.69
C LEU A 417 16.19 -15.40 10.36
N GLU A 418 16.50 -15.59 11.64
CA GLU A 418 16.14 -16.82 12.34
C GLU A 418 14.62 -16.98 12.48
N LYS A 419 13.90 -15.92 12.84
CA LYS A 419 12.42 -15.90 12.88
C LYS A 419 11.80 -16.10 11.49
N GLY A 420 12.41 -15.49 10.47
CA GLY A 420 11.92 -15.53 9.09
C GLY A 420 12.03 -16.92 8.46
N PHE A 421 13.17 -17.59 8.67
CA PHE A 421 13.48 -18.91 8.10
C PHE A 421 13.21 -20.08 9.04
N LEU A 422 12.89 -19.83 10.31
CA LEU A 422 12.65 -20.83 11.36
C LEU A 422 13.85 -21.78 11.55
N ARG A 423 15.07 -21.22 11.45
CA ARG A 423 16.36 -21.95 11.57
C ARG A 423 17.41 -21.04 12.19
N LYS A 424 18.37 -21.62 12.90
CA LYS A 424 19.50 -20.86 13.47
C LYS A 424 20.54 -20.52 12.40
N LEU A 425 21.03 -19.29 12.42
CA LEU A 425 22.03 -18.81 11.46
C LEU A 425 23.44 -19.04 12.01
N ASN A 426 24.31 -19.67 11.23
CA ASN A 426 25.74 -19.64 11.50
C ASN A 426 26.28 -18.28 11.05
N LEU A 427 26.27 -17.30 11.96
CA LEU A 427 26.65 -15.92 11.66
C LEU A 427 28.09 -15.80 11.15
N GLU A 428 29.05 -16.51 11.75
CA GLU A 428 30.45 -16.46 11.33
C GLU A 428 30.65 -16.99 9.92
N HIS A 429 30.10 -18.17 9.62
CA HIS A 429 30.14 -18.72 8.27
C HIS A 429 29.44 -17.81 7.26
N TYR A 430 28.34 -17.17 7.66
CA TYR A 430 27.61 -16.25 6.79
C TYR A 430 28.42 -14.98 6.49
N LEU A 431 28.96 -14.32 7.52
CA LEU A 431 29.77 -13.11 7.39
C LEU A 431 31.04 -13.35 6.58
N ASN A 432 31.72 -14.49 6.76
CA ASN A 432 32.88 -14.87 5.96
C ASN A 432 32.60 -14.90 4.45
N ARG A 433 31.37 -15.22 4.05
CA ARG A 433 30.97 -15.26 2.64
C ARG A 433 30.60 -13.88 2.11
N ILE A 434 29.83 -13.11 2.88
CA ILE A 434 29.21 -11.87 2.36
C ILE A 434 30.10 -10.64 2.54
N ASN A 435 30.97 -10.62 3.55
CA ASN A 435 31.76 -9.44 3.87
C ASN A 435 32.79 -9.16 2.74
N GLY A 436 32.71 -7.98 2.14
CA GLY A 436 33.45 -7.62 0.92
C GLY A 436 32.69 -7.87 -0.39
N LYS A 437 31.52 -8.49 -0.33
CA LYS A 437 30.63 -8.77 -1.48
C LYS A 437 29.24 -8.15 -1.35
N ILE A 438 28.96 -7.37 -0.30
CA ILE A 438 27.64 -6.77 -0.10
C ILE A 438 27.38 -5.76 -1.23
N ALA A 439 26.27 -5.94 -1.94
CA ALA A 439 25.79 -5.00 -2.94
C ALA A 439 24.83 -3.99 -2.29
N SER A 440 23.92 -4.48 -1.45
CA SER A 440 23.05 -3.64 -0.63
C SER A 440 22.39 -4.46 0.47
N ILE A 441 22.14 -3.85 1.62
CA ILE A 441 21.25 -4.38 2.66
C ILE A 441 20.12 -3.37 2.83
N ILE A 442 18.88 -3.82 2.64
CA ILE A 442 17.67 -3.00 2.76
C ILE A 442 16.93 -3.47 4.00
N ILE A 443 16.65 -2.56 4.91
CA ILE A 443 15.92 -2.81 6.16
C ILE A 443 14.67 -1.94 6.16
N ILE A 444 13.54 -2.55 6.49
CA ILE A 444 12.25 -1.89 6.65
C ILE A 444 11.85 -1.91 8.13
N GLY A 445 11.38 -0.77 8.62
CA GLY A 445 10.98 -0.58 10.01
C GLY A 445 12.11 -0.86 10.99
N ASP A 446 11.76 -1.30 12.20
CA ASP A 446 12.73 -1.84 13.16
C ASP A 446 13.01 -3.32 12.89
N TYR A 447 13.65 -3.60 11.75
CA TYR A 447 13.93 -4.98 11.30
C TYR A 447 12.64 -5.81 11.14
N GLU A 448 11.60 -5.18 10.60
CA GLU A 448 10.33 -5.81 10.25
C GLU A 448 10.44 -6.58 8.92
N GLY A 449 11.25 -6.05 8.00
CA GLY A 449 11.64 -6.67 6.75
C GLY A 449 13.11 -6.44 6.43
N ILE A 450 13.74 -7.40 5.78
CA ILE A 450 15.13 -7.32 5.35
C ILE A 450 15.36 -7.97 3.98
N ALA A 451 16.17 -7.33 3.16
CA ALA A 451 16.80 -7.94 1.98
C ALA A 451 18.32 -7.73 2.02
N ILE A 452 19.07 -8.80 1.77
CA ILE A 452 20.53 -8.78 1.66
C ILE A 452 20.88 -9.19 0.25
N LEU A 453 21.51 -8.29 -0.49
CA LEU A 453 21.98 -8.49 -1.86
C LEU A 453 23.51 -8.53 -1.89
N THR A 454 24.07 -9.48 -2.63
CA THR A 454 25.51 -9.63 -2.83
C THR A 454 25.89 -9.54 -4.30
N TYR A 455 27.10 -9.07 -4.59
CA TYR A 455 27.75 -9.25 -5.87
C TYR A 455 28.36 -10.65 -5.92
N GLU A 456 27.95 -11.45 -6.89
CA GLU A 456 28.48 -12.79 -7.14
C GLU A 456 28.97 -12.90 -8.60
N GLY A 457 29.65 -14.00 -8.91
CA GLY A 457 30.25 -14.23 -10.23
C GLY A 457 31.72 -13.83 -10.31
N PRO A 458 32.32 -13.93 -11.50
CA PRO A 458 33.71 -13.56 -11.74
C PRO A 458 33.90 -12.04 -11.72
N SER A 459 35.10 -11.56 -11.36
CA SER A 459 35.38 -10.12 -11.19
C SER A 459 35.07 -9.26 -12.42
N ASN A 460 35.12 -9.83 -13.62
CA ASN A 460 34.88 -9.11 -14.88
C ASN A 460 33.41 -9.13 -15.32
N ASP A 461 32.54 -9.90 -14.65
CA ASP A 461 31.13 -10.06 -15.01
C ASP A 461 30.30 -10.39 -13.75
N GLN A 462 30.31 -9.45 -12.81
CA GLN A 462 29.55 -9.58 -11.56
C GLN A 462 28.06 -9.32 -11.79
N PHE A 463 27.23 -10.02 -11.04
CA PHE A 463 25.78 -9.85 -11.04
C PHE A 463 25.25 -9.72 -9.61
N VAL A 464 24.07 -9.11 -9.49
CA VAL A 464 23.42 -8.89 -8.19
C VAL A 464 22.55 -10.11 -7.84
N TYR A 465 22.83 -10.70 -6.68
CA TYR A 465 22.10 -11.84 -6.15
C TYR A 465 21.41 -11.48 -4.83
N LEU A 466 20.09 -11.65 -4.77
CA LEU A 466 19.32 -11.54 -3.53
C LEU A 466 19.50 -12.83 -2.71
N ASP A 467 20.32 -12.71 -1.66
CA ASP A 467 20.80 -13.83 -0.87
C ASP A 467 19.92 -14.17 0.34
N LYS A 468 19.40 -13.14 1.01
CA LYS A 468 18.39 -13.28 2.05
C LYS A 468 17.26 -12.31 1.81
N PHE A 469 16.06 -12.81 1.98
CA PHE A 469 14.84 -12.04 2.03
C PHE A 469 14.00 -12.59 3.17
N ALA A 470 13.75 -11.77 4.19
CA ALA A 470 12.96 -12.16 5.35
C ALA A 470 12.03 -11.03 5.77
N VAL A 471 10.88 -11.42 6.30
CA VAL A 471 9.89 -10.54 6.91
C VAL A 471 9.44 -11.25 8.19
N LEU A 472 9.17 -10.49 9.26
CA LEU A 472 8.70 -11.06 10.52
C LEU A 472 7.45 -11.92 10.29
N PRO A 473 7.34 -13.10 10.95
CA PRO A 473 6.25 -14.03 10.69
C PRO A 473 4.85 -13.44 10.79
N HIS A 474 4.62 -12.48 11.70
CA HIS A 474 3.33 -11.80 11.88
C HIS A 474 3.07 -10.67 10.88
N LEU A 475 4.07 -10.27 10.08
CA LEU A 475 3.97 -9.25 9.03
C LEU A 475 4.00 -9.84 7.60
N LYS A 476 4.35 -11.12 7.46
CA LYS A 476 4.29 -11.83 6.17
C LYS A 476 2.86 -11.75 5.58
N GLY A 477 2.69 -11.28 4.35
CA GLY A 477 1.33 -11.19 3.78
C GLY A 477 0.52 -9.96 4.22
N SER A 478 1.01 -9.11 5.12
CA SER A 478 0.41 -7.81 5.46
C SER A 478 1.38 -6.65 5.17
N LEU A 479 0.88 -5.40 5.22
CA LEU A 479 1.62 -4.13 5.05
C LEU A 479 2.35 -3.85 3.72
N GLY A 480 2.43 -4.80 2.80
CA GLY A 480 3.16 -4.59 1.54
C GLY A 480 4.68 -4.45 1.70
N ILE A 481 5.26 -4.78 2.87
CA ILE A 481 6.71 -4.72 3.15
C ILE A 481 7.51 -5.45 2.07
N SER A 482 7.06 -6.65 1.70
CA SER A 482 7.67 -7.44 0.62
C SER A 482 7.70 -6.71 -0.71
N ASP A 483 6.62 -5.97 -1.02
CA ASP A 483 6.51 -5.22 -2.25
C ASP A 483 7.41 -3.98 -2.22
N ILE A 484 7.46 -3.28 -1.09
CA ILE A 484 8.35 -2.12 -0.89
C ILE A 484 9.81 -2.54 -1.06
N ILE A 485 10.22 -3.64 -0.44
CA ILE A 485 11.59 -4.17 -0.58
C ILE A 485 11.90 -4.45 -2.05
N PHE A 486 11.00 -5.14 -2.78
CA PHE A 486 11.24 -5.45 -4.18
C PHE A 486 11.23 -4.20 -5.08
N ASN A 487 10.38 -3.21 -4.80
CA ASN A 487 10.43 -1.92 -5.49
C ASN A 487 11.78 -1.24 -5.30
N LEU A 488 12.32 -1.23 -4.07
CA LEU A 488 13.63 -0.66 -3.79
C LEU A 488 14.75 -1.43 -4.49
N ILE A 489 14.66 -2.77 -4.51
CA ILE A 489 15.62 -3.62 -5.25
C ILE A 489 15.61 -3.26 -6.73
N PHE A 490 14.44 -3.19 -7.38
CA PHE A 490 14.33 -2.91 -8.81
C PHE A 490 14.70 -1.46 -9.16
N LYS A 491 14.35 -0.48 -8.32
CA LYS A 491 14.79 0.91 -8.48
C LYS A 491 16.32 1.03 -8.37
N ARG A 492 16.95 0.26 -7.47
CA ARG A 492 18.40 0.30 -7.24
C ARG A 492 19.20 -0.52 -8.25
N PHE A 493 18.65 -1.65 -8.69
CA PHE A 493 19.28 -2.59 -9.61
C PHE A 493 18.33 -2.87 -10.79
N PRO A 494 18.17 -1.91 -11.71
CA PRO A 494 17.20 -2.01 -12.81
C PRO A 494 17.60 -3.04 -13.88
N ASP A 495 18.90 -3.30 -14.05
CA ASP A 495 19.42 -4.09 -15.16
C ASP A 495 19.25 -5.60 -14.98
N GLU A 496 19.66 -6.13 -13.82
CA GLU A 496 19.58 -7.55 -13.50
C GLU A 496 19.60 -7.82 -11.99
N VAL A 497 18.72 -8.71 -11.55
CA VAL A 497 18.69 -9.27 -10.20
C VAL A 497 18.30 -10.73 -10.29
N ILE A 498 19.05 -11.59 -9.58
CA ILE A 498 18.72 -13.01 -9.48
C ILE A 498 18.54 -13.45 -8.04
N TRP A 499 17.73 -14.47 -7.83
CA TRP A 499 17.59 -15.11 -6.52
C TRP A 499 17.26 -16.59 -6.70
N ARG A 500 17.51 -17.39 -5.66
CA ARG A 500 17.04 -18.77 -5.63
C ARG A 500 16.05 -18.98 -4.50
N SER A 501 15.12 -19.90 -4.70
CA SER A 501 14.17 -20.33 -3.69
C SER A 501 14.01 -21.84 -3.75
N ARG A 502 13.71 -22.47 -2.61
CA ARG A 502 13.44 -23.91 -2.56
C ARG A 502 12.19 -24.23 -3.38
N LYS A 503 12.15 -25.39 -4.03
CA LYS A 503 11.03 -25.82 -4.89
C LYS A 503 9.68 -25.84 -4.15
N ASP A 504 9.69 -26.25 -2.89
CA ASP A 504 8.54 -26.36 -1.98
C ASP A 504 8.11 -25.05 -1.30
N ASN A 505 8.79 -23.94 -1.57
CA ASN A 505 8.48 -22.67 -0.94
C ASN A 505 7.15 -22.10 -1.47
N VAL A 506 6.17 -21.92 -0.56
CA VAL A 506 4.85 -21.32 -0.85
C VAL A 506 4.94 -19.92 -1.49
N VAL A 507 6.05 -19.20 -1.28
CA VAL A 507 6.30 -17.86 -1.85
C VAL A 507 6.66 -17.92 -3.34
N ASN A 508 6.96 -19.10 -3.91
CA ASN A 508 7.35 -19.22 -5.32
C ASN A 508 6.31 -18.69 -6.30
N LYS A 509 5.01 -18.79 -5.98
CA LYS A 509 3.95 -18.17 -6.80
C LYS A 509 4.12 -16.64 -6.87
N TRP A 510 4.49 -16.02 -5.76
CA TRP A 510 4.74 -14.58 -5.65
C TRP A 510 6.05 -14.16 -6.32
N TYR A 511 7.11 -14.98 -6.21
CA TYR A 511 8.37 -14.75 -6.94
C TYR A 511 8.20 -14.87 -8.45
N PHE A 512 7.47 -15.88 -8.91
CA PHE A 512 7.20 -16.11 -10.34
C PHE A 512 6.55 -14.89 -10.99
N GLN A 513 5.61 -14.25 -10.28
CA GLN A 513 4.97 -13.03 -10.77
C GLN A 513 5.96 -11.87 -11.00
N ARG A 514 7.07 -11.83 -10.24
CA ARG A 514 8.11 -10.79 -10.29
C ARG A 514 9.32 -11.13 -11.13
N SER A 515 9.49 -12.40 -11.50
CA SER A 515 10.55 -12.83 -12.39
C SER A 515 10.14 -12.73 -13.86
N VAL A 516 11.11 -12.47 -14.73
CA VAL A 516 11.04 -12.66 -16.18
C VAL A 516 11.14 -14.15 -16.51
N ALA A 517 12.01 -14.89 -15.82
CA ALA A 517 12.25 -16.31 -16.06
C ALA A 517 12.48 -17.10 -14.76
N VAL A 518 12.14 -18.39 -14.80
CA VAL A 518 12.43 -19.36 -13.74
C VAL A 518 13.14 -20.57 -14.33
N ILE A 519 14.21 -20.98 -13.67
CA ILE A 519 15.08 -22.08 -14.12
C ILE A 519 15.23 -23.07 -12.96
N ASP A 520 14.92 -24.35 -13.20
CA ASP A 520 15.25 -25.41 -12.24
C ASP A 520 16.77 -25.59 -12.21
N LEU A 521 17.40 -25.49 -11.03
CA LEU A 521 18.86 -25.62 -10.92
C LEU A 521 19.37 -27.07 -11.03
N SER A 522 18.47 -28.03 -11.26
CA SER A 522 18.78 -29.44 -11.52
C SER A 522 19.01 -29.74 -13.00
N ILE A 523 18.89 -28.74 -13.88
CA ILE A 523 19.17 -28.90 -15.32
C ILE A 523 20.67 -29.14 -15.55
N ASP A 524 20.99 -29.77 -16.68
CA ASP A 524 22.39 -29.84 -17.12
C ASP A 524 22.86 -28.47 -17.63
N LEU A 525 23.93 -27.96 -17.02
CA LEU A 525 24.53 -26.67 -17.33
C LEU A 525 25.75 -26.80 -18.25
N SER A 526 25.90 -27.95 -18.93
CA SER A 526 27.03 -28.21 -19.82
C SER A 526 26.95 -27.35 -21.11
N ASP A 527 28.10 -26.90 -21.58
CA ASP A 527 28.18 -26.02 -22.76
C ASP A 527 27.81 -26.74 -24.07
N ASN A 528 27.95 -28.07 -24.10
CA ASN A 528 27.68 -28.93 -25.25
C ASN A 528 26.92 -30.19 -24.85
N ALA A 529 25.86 -30.53 -25.61
CA ALA A 529 25.09 -31.78 -25.44
C ALA A 529 25.93 -33.07 -25.58
N ASN A 530 27.18 -32.97 -26.06
CA ASN A 530 28.14 -34.07 -26.23
C ASN A 530 29.28 -34.07 -25.19
N SER A 531 29.16 -33.31 -24.10
CA SER A 531 30.08 -33.36 -22.97
C SER A 531 29.89 -34.64 -22.16
N TYR A 532 30.89 -35.52 -22.13
CA TYR A 532 30.92 -36.73 -21.28
C TYR A 532 30.89 -36.42 -19.76
N ASN A 533 31.08 -35.16 -19.37
CA ASN A 533 30.92 -34.69 -17.99
C ASN A 533 29.54 -34.02 -17.85
N LYS A 534 28.53 -34.80 -17.46
CA LYS A 534 27.23 -34.26 -17.01
C LYS A 534 27.48 -33.41 -15.77
N SER A 535 27.22 -32.10 -15.89
CA SER A 535 27.30 -31.16 -14.77
C SER A 535 25.98 -31.08 -13.99
N GLN A 536 25.11 -32.08 -14.21
CA GLN A 536 23.82 -32.21 -13.58
C GLN A 536 24.00 -32.58 -12.11
N VAL A 537 23.62 -31.66 -11.24
CA VAL A 537 23.60 -31.85 -9.79
C VAL A 537 22.15 -31.69 -9.35
N ASP A 538 21.60 -32.68 -8.66
CA ASP A 538 20.26 -32.57 -8.13
C ASP A 538 20.18 -31.37 -7.17
N SER A 539 19.20 -30.51 -7.41
CA SER A 539 19.05 -29.26 -6.69
C SER A 539 17.61 -29.08 -6.24
N GLN A 540 17.44 -28.85 -4.94
CA GLN A 540 16.16 -28.49 -4.35
C GLN A 540 15.73 -27.03 -4.66
N PHE A 541 16.47 -26.30 -5.50
CA PHE A 541 16.29 -24.88 -5.72
C PHE A 541 15.88 -24.55 -7.16
N ASN A 542 15.02 -23.54 -7.30
CA ASN A 542 14.75 -22.84 -8.55
C ASN A 542 15.44 -21.48 -8.51
N LEU A 543 16.03 -21.08 -9.63
CA LEU A 543 16.56 -19.75 -9.88
C LEU A 543 15.46 -18.89 -10.52
N PHE A 544 15.31 -17.68 -10.02
CA PHE A 544 14.43 -16.66 -10.56
C PHE A 544 15.28 -15.50 -11.07
N TYR A 545 14.92 -14.99 -12.24
CA TYR A 545 15.62 -13.90 -12.91
C TYR A 545 14.71 -12.71 -13.13
N TYR A 546 15.21 -11.52 -12.84
CA TYR A 546 14.64 -10.23 -13.22
C TYR A 546 15.69 -9.44 -14.01
N GLY A 547 15.28 -8.79 -15.09
CA GLY A 547 16.16 -7.94 -15.90
C GLY A 547 15.88 -8.05 -17.40
N ASN A 548 16.42 -7.10 -18.17
CA ASN A 548 16.29 -7.07 -19.63
C ASN A 548 17.55 -7.57 -20.35
N ARG A 549 18.59 -7.97 -19.60
CA ARG A 549 19.92 -8.31 -20.14
C ARG A 549 20.12 -9.78 -20.53
N SER A 550 19.13 -10.65 -20.38
CA SER A 550 19.30 -12.09 -20.64
C SER A 550 19.10 -12.48 -22.11
N ASP A 551 19.79 -11.84 -23.04
CA ASP A 551 19.75 -12.25 -24.45
C ASP A 551 20.65 -13.47 -24.74
N SER A 552 21.53 -13.87 -23.81
CA SER A 552 22.40 -15.03 -23.99
C SER A 552 22.12 -16.16 -22.99
N LEU A 553 21.80 -17.35 -23.52
CA LEU A 553 21.66 -18.61 -22.79
C LEU A 553 22.89 -18.89 -21.91
N GLU A 554 24.07 -18.45 -22.36
CA GLU A 554 25.34 -18.56 -21.65
C GLU A 554 25.35 -17.79 -20.32
N ARG A 555 24.78 -16.57 -20.28
CA ARG A 555 24.70 -15.76 -19.04
C ARG A 555 23.80 -16.45 -18.01
N LEU A 556 22.67 -17.00 -18.43
CA LEU A 556 21.76 -17.76 -17.56
C LEU A 556 22.41 -19.04 -17.00
N ARG A 557 23.21 -19.76 -17.82
CA ARG A 557 23.98 -20.93 -17.34
C ARG A 557 25.02 -20.54 -16.29
N LYS A 558 25.73 -19.43 -16.50
CA LYS A 558 26.69 -18.88 -15.51
C LYS A 558 25.99 -18.57 -14.19
N PHE A 559 24.86 -17.88 -14.23
CA PHE A 559 24.06 -17.61 -13.04
C PHE A 559 23.68 -18.89 -12.30
N ALA A 560 23.14 -19.87 -13.01
CA ALA A 560 22.72 -21.14 -12.43
C ALA A 560 23.89 -21.85 -11.74
N LYS A 561 25.08 -21.87 -12.35
CA LYS A 561 26.28 -22.51 -11.77
C LYS A 561 26.71 -21.83 -10.46
N TYR A 562 26.91 -20.51 -10.48
CA TYR A 562 27.36 -19.77 -9.30
C TYR A 562 26.33 -19.83 -8.16
N VAL A 563 25.04 -19.73 -8.47
CA VAL A 563 23.97 -19.69 -7.48
C VAL A 563 23.64 -21.07 -6.91
N ARG A 564 23.72 -22.14 -7.71
CA ARG A 564 23.49 -23.52 -7.24
C ARG A 564 24.49 -23.90 -6.16
N ASP A 565 25.76 -23.56 -6.36
CA ASP A 565 26.86 -24.04 -5.53
C ASP A 565 27.07 -23.21 -4.24
N ILE A 566 26.25 -22.17 -4.00
CA ILE A 566 26.27 -21.41 -2.74
C ILE A 566 25.89 -22.33 -1.56
N LYS A 567 26.83 -22.51 -0.63
CA LYS A 567 26.60 -23.31 0.58
C LYS A 567 25.60 -22.65 1.54
N PRO A 568 24.63 -23.38 2.09
CA PRO A 568 23.74 -22.86 3.13
C PRO A 568 24.53 -22.44 4.38
N SER A 569 24.08 -21.36 5.04
CA SER A 569 24.70 -20.84 6.28
C SER A 569 23.84 -21.11 7.52
N TRP A 570 22.99 -22.15 7.48
CA TRP A 570 22.14 -22.55 8.59
C TRP A 570 22.84 -23.61 9.44
N LEU A 571 22.65 -23.57 10.77
CA LEU A 571 23.11 -24.59 11.72
C LEU A 571 22.23 -25.83 11.72
#